data_AF-A0AB36KTK6-F1
#
_entry.id   AF-A0AB36KTK6-F1
#
_cell.length_a   1.000
_cell.length_b   1.000
_cell.length_c   1.000
_cell.angle_alpha   90.00
_cell.angle_beta   90.00
_cell.angle_gamma   90.00
#
_symmetry.space_group_name_H-M   'P 1'
#
loop_
_entity.id
_entity.type
_entity.pdbx_description
1 polymer ?
#
loop_
_entity_poly.entity_id
_entity_poly.type
_entity_poly.pdbx_seq_one_letter_code
_entity_poly.pdbx_strand_id
1 'polypeptide(L)'
;MHEQDKQRLEQQLNVKTFIDLMFHKIDPKNLGHDGECFVNKTVQLVFDAYLEGLRPNPARVLGQQLYAEIKTSSKYASQIGWMRHGKDYPFPVRFEADPSGYIVKGGVGGCYRMEDVNLLFKSDESYHRIN
;
A
#
# COMPACT_ATOMS: atom_id res chain seq x y z
N MET A 1 -26.32 14.09 11.58
CA MET A 1 -25.37 13.87 10.47
C MET A 1 -25.89 12.68 9.69
N HIS A 2 -26.24 12.86 8.41
CA HIS A 2 -26.77 11.74 7.61
C HIS A 2 -25.64 10.76 7.30
N GLU A 3 -25.95 9.47 7.22
CA GLU A 3 -24.98 8.40 6.89
C GLU A 3 -24.24 8.69 5.57
N GLN A 4 -24.92 9.32 4.62
CA GLN A 4 -24.35 9.76 3.34
C GLN A 4 -23.29 10.86 3.50
N ASP A 5 -23.44 11.77 4.47
CA ASP A 5 -22.45 12.82 4.74
C ASP A 5 -21.19 12.21 5.34
N LYS A 6 -21.34 11.21 6.21
CA LYS A 6 -20.24 10.49 6.83
C LYS A 6 -19.40 9.74 5.79
N GLN A 7 -20.05 9.01 4.88
CA GLN A 7 -19.36 8.29 3.81
C GLN A 7 -18.61 9.24 2.87
N ARG A 8 -19.21 10.39 2.54
CA ARG A 8 -18.55 11.42 1.73
C ARG A 8 -17.30 11.99 2.40
N LEU A 9 -17.39 12.29 3.69
CA LEU A 9 -16.25 12.80 4.47
C LEU A 9 -15.13 11.77 4.59
N GLU A 10 -15.47 10.51 4.84
CA GLU A 10 -14.49 9.41 4.87
C GLU A 10 -13.80 9.25 3.51
N GLN A 11 -14.56 9.29 2.41
CA GLN A 11 -13.99 9.21 1.06
C GLN A 11 -13.06 10.38 0.77
N GLN A 12 -13.46 11.62 1.10
CA GLN A 12 -12.61 12.80 0.95
C GLN A 12 -11.33 12.73 1.77
N LEU A 13 -11.43 12.22 3.01
CA LEU A 13 -10.27 12.04 3.88
C LEU A 13 -9.31 11.00 3.29
N ASN A 14 -9.82 9.86 2.83
CA ASN A 14 -9.01 8.79 2.23
C ASN A 14 -8.28 9.27 0.98
N VAL A 15 -8.95 10.03 0.09
CA VAL A 15 -8.31 10.61 -1.09
C VAL A 15 -7.19 11.56 -0.69
N LYS A 16 -7.43 12.45 0.27
CA LYS A 16 -6.41 13.40 0.76
C LYS A 16 -5.21 12.67 1.35
N THR A 17 -5.45 11.72 2.25
CA THR A 17 -4.37 10.94 2.89
C THR A 17 -3.58 10.13 1.85
N PHE A 18 -4.25 9.54 0.87
CA PHE A 18 -3.57 8.83 -0.22
C PHE A 18 -2.68 9.77 -1.04
N ILE A 19 -3.18 10.94 -1.43
CA ILE A 19 -2.39 11.94 -2.18
C ILE A 19 -1.16 12.33 -1.36
N ASP A 20 -1.31 12.63 -0.07
CA ASP A 20 -0.19 13.00 0.80
C ASP A 20 0.86 11.88 0.90
N LEU A 21 0.43 10.61 1.02
CA LEU A 21 1.34 9.45 1.05
C LEU A 21 2.09 9.24 -0.26
N MET A 22 1.41 9.44 -1.39
CA MET A 22 1.94 9.15 -2.72
C MET A 22 2.60 10.34 -3.40
N PHE A 23 2.53 11.54 -2.81
CA PHE A 23 3.10 12.77 -3.38
C PHE A 23 4.60 12.65 -3.72
N HIS A 24 5.35 11.88 -2.94
CA HIS A 24 6.78 11.63 -3.17
C HIS A 24 7.07 10.38 -4.02
N LYS A 25 6.04 9.66 -4.46
CA LYS A 25 6.13 8.38 -5.19
C LYS A 25 5.49 8.43 -6.56
N ILE A 26 4.54 9.33 -6.78
CA ILE A 26 3.84 9.50 -8.05
C ILE A 26 4.02 10.96 -8.45
N ASP A 27 4.45 11.18 -9.68
CA ASP A 27 4.55 12.53 -10.25
C ASP A 27 3.21 13.27 -10.05
N PRO A 28 3.20 14.47 -9.44
CA PRO A 28 1.98 15.21 -9.13
C PRO A 28 1.02 15.40 -10.31
N LYS A 29 1.54 15.45 -11.54
CA LYS A 29 0.70 15.54 -12.75
C LYS A 29 -0.23 14.34 -12.95
N ASN A 30 0.11 13.19 -12.36
CA ASN A 30 -0.66 11.94 -12.44
C ASN A 30 -1.68 11.80 -11.30
N LEU A 31 -1.62 12.65 -10.26
CA LEU A 31 -2.51 12.60 -9.09
C LEU A 31 -3.82 13.40 -9.29
N GLY A 32 -4.16 13.75 -10.53
CA GLY A 32 -5.42 14.43 -10.83
C GLY A 32 -6.62 13.56 -10.47
N HIS A 33 -7.59 14.14 -9.76
CA HIS A 33 -8.82 13.50 -9.30
C HIS A 33 -10.03 14.31 -9.77
N ASP A 34 -11.02 13.68 -10.38
CA ASP A 34 -12.19 14.35 -10.98
C ASP A 34 -13.36 14.58 -10.02
N GLY A 35 -13.26 14.02 -8.81
CA GLY A 35 -14.27 14.11 -7.76
C GLY A 35 -14.82 12.73 -7.37
N GLU A 36 -14.71 11.75 -8.27
CA GLU A 36 -15.08 10.36 -8.00
C GLU A 36 -13.89 9.41 -8.14
N CYS A 37 -13.00 9.65 -9.11
CA CYS A 37 -11.84 8.79 -9.42
C CYS A 37 -10.58 9.60 -9.75
N PHE A 38 -9.43 8.96 -9.63
CA PHE A 38 -8.18 9.45 -10.21
C PHE A 38 -8.22 9.29 -11.74
N VAL A 39 -7.91 10.37 -12.45
CA VAL A 39 -7.90 10.43 -13.92
C VAL A 39 -6.92 9.42 -14.51
N ASN A 40 -5.80 9.18 -13.82
CA ASN A 40 -4.84 8.15 -14.19
C ASN A 40 -5.29 6.77 -13.67
N LYS A 41 -5.58 5.85 -14.59
CA LYS A 41 -6.05 4.49 -14.27
C LYS A 41 -5.11 3.70 -13.37
N THR A 42 -3.79 3.86 -13.54
CA THR A 42 -2.82 3.19 -12.67
C THR A 42 -2.90 3.75 -11.25
N VAL A 43 -3.03 5.07 -11.11
CA VAL A 43 -3.20 5.72 -9.80
C VAL A 43 -4.50 5.28 -9.14
N GLN A 44 -5.59 5.17 -9.91
CA GLN A 44 -6.86 4.63 -9.42
C GLN A 44 -6.70 3.22 -8.85
N LEU A 45 -6.02 2.31 -9.56
CA LEU A 45 -5.76 0.95 -9.07
C LEU A 45 -4.94 0.95 -7.78
N VAL A 46 -3.94 1.84 -7.67
CA VAL A 46 -3.16 1.96 -6.42
C VAL A 46 -4.01 2.50 -5.28
N PHE A 47 -4.93 3.43 -5.56
CA PHE A 47 -5.88 3.94 -4.57
C PHE A 47 -6.87 2.88 -4.10
N ASP A 48 -7.41 2.07 -5.01
CA ASP A 48 -8.31 0.96 -4.67
C ASP A 48 -7.61 -0.04 -3.74
N ALA A 49 -6.37 -0.43 -4.07
CA ALA A 49 -5.55 -1.30 -3.22
C ALA A 49 -5.25 -0.68 -1.85
N TYR A 50 -5.06 0.65 -1.78
CA TYR A 50 -4.92 1.37 -0.52
C TYR A 50 -6.20 1.29 0.33
N LEU A 51 -7.37 1.54 -0.27
CA LEU A 51 -8.66 1.45 0.43
C LEU A 51 -8.94 0.04 0.95
N GLU A 52 -8.58 -0.99 0.20
CA GLU A 52 -8.66 -2.38 0.66
C GLU A 52 -7.77 -2.64 1.88
N GLY A 53 -6.56 -2.08 1.88
CA GLY A 53 -5.61 -2.19 3.00
C GLY A 53 -6.05 -1.51 4.30
N LEU A 54 -6.96 -0.52 4.23
CA LEU A 54 -7.51 0.15 5.41
C LEU A 54 -8.60 -0.66 6.12
N ARG A 55 -9.22 -1.64 5.45
CA ARG A 55 -10.28 -2.45 6.05
C ARG A 55 -9.69 -3.41 7.07
N PRO A 56 -10.19 -3.45 8.33
CA PRO A 56 -9.73 -4.41 9.33
C PRO A 56 -10.26 -5.80 8.95
N ASN A 57 -9.44 -6.62 8.28
CA ASN A 57 -9.79 -8.02 8.02
C ASN A 57 -8.56 -8.91 8.22
N PRO A 58 -8.70 -10.11 8.83
CA PRO A 58 -7.57 -10.94 9.18
C PRO A 58 -7.02 -11.57 7.90
N ALA A 59 -5.71 -11.39 7.68
CA ALA A 59 -4.84 -12.20 6.81
C ALA A 59 -5.40 -12.61 5.43
N ARG A 60 -4.89 -11.95 4.38
CA ARG A 60 -5.13 -12.21 2.94
C ARG A 60 -6.50 -11.76 2.45
N VAL A 61 -6.55 -10.50 1.97
CA VAL A 61 -7.63 -10.04 1.11
C VAL A 61 -7.61 -10.86 -0.19
N LEU A 62 -8.74 -11.50 -0.53
CA LEU A 62 -8.99 -11.98 -1.88
C LEU A 62 -8.94 -10.75 -2.80
N GLY A 63 -7.92 -10.67 -3.65
CA GLY A 63 -7.67 -9.48 -4.48
C GLY A 63 -6.54 -8.58 -4.00
N GLN A 64 -5.80 -8.93 -2.94
CA GLN A 64 -4.60 -8.20 -2.52
C GLN A 64 -3.67 -7.94 -3.72
N GLN A 65 -3.53 -6.67 -4.10
CA GLN A 65 -2.69 -6.25 -5.21
C GLN A 65 -1.36 -5.65 -4.74
N LEU A 66 -1.27 -5.21 -3.49
CA LEU A 66 -0.08 -4.57 -2.98
C LEU A 66 0.79 -5.52 -2.17
N TYR A 67 2.05 -5.62 -2.59
CA TYR A 67 3.07 -6.43 -1.97
C TYR A 67 4.30 -5.58 -1.67
N ALA A 68 5.18 -6.11 -0.82
CA ALA A 68 6.47 -5.49 -0.57
C ALA A 68 7.58 -6.53 -0.61
N GLU A 69 8.76 -6.03 -0.96
CA GLU A 69 10.01 -6.75 -0.81
C GLU A 69 10.94 -5.91 0.07
N ILE A 70 11.61 -6.53 1.04
CA ILE A 70 12.63 -5.84 1.83
C ILE A 70 13.80 -5.50 0.91
N LYS A 71 14.26 -4.25 0.95
CA LYS A 71 15.47 -3.83 0.24
C LYS A 71 16.68 -4.56 0.80
N THR A 72 17.58 -4.98 -0.08
CA THR A 72 18.86 -5.59 0.31
C THR A 72 19.74 -4.66 1.14
N SER A 73 19.54 -3.35 1.05
CA SER A 73 20.21 -2.33 1.85
C SER A 73 19.55 -2.05 3.21
N SER A 74 18.36 -2.61 3.47
CA SER A 74 17.68 -2.42 4.76
C SER A 74 18.39 -3.20 5.87
N LYS A 75 18.33 -2.69 7.10
CA LYS A 75 18.77 -3.43 8.30
C LYS A 75 18.03 -4.76 8.51
N TYR A 76 16.90 -4.97 7.83
CA TYR A 76 16.12 -6.20 7.87
C TYR A 76 16.43 -7.19 6.73
N ALA A 77 17.45 -6.93 5.90
CA ALA A 77 17.77 -7.75 4.74
C ALA A 77 17.98 -9.25 5.06
N SER A 78 18.45 -9.59 6.26
CA SER A 78 18.59 -10.99 6.71
C SER A 78 17.27 -11.77 6.74
N GLN A 79 16.13 -11.09 6.90
CA GLN A 79 14.80 -11.71 6.92
C GLN A 79 14.37 -12.22 5.53
N ILE A 80 14.95 -11.70 4.45
CA ILE A 80 14.62 -12.11 3.07
C ILE A 80 14.79 -13.62 2.89
N GLY A 81 15.86 -14.19 3.43
CA GLY A 81 16.12 -15.63 3.35
C GLY A 81 15.01 -16.46 3.97
N TRP A 82 14.55 -16.06 5.16
CA TRP A 82 13.51 -16.78 5.90
C TRP A 82 12.17 -16.74 5.15
N MET A 83 11.84 -15.58 4.57
CA MET A 83 10.60 -15.39 3.82
C MET A 83 10.58 -16.14 2.49
N ARG A 84 11.73 -16.24 1.80
CA ARG A 84 11.86 -17.02 0.56
C ARG A 84 11.66 -18.51 0.82
N HIS A 85 12.16 -19.04 1.93
CA HIS A 85 11.93 -20.44 2.32
C HIS A 85 10.44 -20.75 2.57
N GLY A 86 9.69 -19.80 3.14
CA GLY A 86 8.26 -19.93 3.37
C GLY A 86 7.37 -19.70 2.14
N LYS A 87 7.94 -19.31 0.98
CA LYS A 87 7.21 -18.85 -0.22
C LYS A 87 6.31 -17.62 0.01
N ASP A 88 6.58 -16.85 1.06
CA ASP A 88 5.84 -15.63 1.39
C ASP A 88 6.59 -14.37 0.91
N TYR A 89 7.36 -14.46 -0.18
CA TYR A 89 8.15 -13.34 -0.73
C TYR A 89 7.92 -13.18 -2.24
N PRO A 90 7.54 -11.98 -2.72
CA PRO A 90 7.22 -10.77 -1.94
C PRO A 90 5.95 -10.96 -1.09
N PHE A 91 5.86 -10.24 0.03
CA PHE A 91 4.80 -10.43 1.02
C PHE A 91 3.66 -9.43 0.84
N PRO A 92 2.41 -9.82 1.10
CA PRO A 92 1.29 -8.88 1.08
C PRO A 92 1.47 -7.83 2.18
N VAL A 93 1.15 -6.58 1.86
CA VAL A 93 1.28 -5.47 2.81
C VAL A 93 0.01 -4.67 2.97
N ARG A 94 -0.14 -4.10 4.16
CA ARG A 94 -1.15 -3.10 4.50
C ARG A 94 -0.46 -1.87 5.09
N PHE A 95 -1.10 -0.72 4.97
CA PHE A 95 -0.60 0.51 5.59
C PHE A 95 -1.39 0.82 6.85
N GLU A 96 -0.68 1.03 7.94
CA GLU A 96 -1.27 1.42 9.22
C GLU A 96 -0.46 2.58 9.76
N ALA A 97 -1.13 3.68 10.12
CA ALA A 97 -0.44 4.85 10.67
C ALA A 97 0.28 4.47 11.97
N ASP A 98 1.56 4.80 12.05
CA ASP A 98 2.42 4.43 13.17
C ASP A 98 3.29 5.65 13.54
N PRO A 99 3.21 6.17 14.78
CA PRO A 99 3.96 7.36 15.20
C PRO A 99 5.49 7.22 15.07
N SER A 100 6.00 5.98 15.02
CA SER A 100 7.44 5.69 14.89
C SER A 100 7.87 5.44 13.43
N GLY A 101 6.96 5.62 12.46
CA GLY A 101 7.19 5.52 11.02
C GLY A 101 7.07 4.11 10.44
N TYR A 102 6.72 3.10 11.25
CA TYR A 102 6.58 1.70 10.83
C TYR A 102 5.24 1.43 10.13
N ILE A 103 5.00 2.17 9.04
CA ILE A 103 3.70 2.22 8.40
C ILE A 103 3.37 1.01 7.53
N VAL A 104 4.37 0.24 7.10
CA VAL A 104 4.19 -0.95 6.25
C VAL A 104 4.03 -2.17 7.15
N LYS A 105 2.83 -2.73 7.26
CA LYS A 105 2.59 -3.95 8.05
C LYS A 105 2.50 -5.17 7.14
N GLY A 106 3.15 -6.27 7.55
CA GLY A 106 3.22 -7.52 6.81
C GLY A 106 4.55 -8.22 7.01
N GLY A 107 4.70 -9.39 6.37
CA GLY A 107 5.95 -10.16 6.40
C GLY A 107 6.33 -10.71 7.78
N VAL A 108 7.50 -11.33 7.87
CA VAL A 108 7.96 -12.02 9.10
C VAL A 108 8.28 -11.03 10.23
N GLY A 109 8.81 -9.86 9.90
CA GLY A 109 9.09 -8.79 10.87
C GLY A 109 7.85 -8.07 11.36
N GLY A 110 6.69 -8.28 10.72
CA GLY A 110 5.40 -7.69 11.08
C GLY A 110 5.25 -6.22 10.69
N CYS A 111 6.30 -5.40 10.81
CA CYS A 111 6.25 -3.98 10.45
C CYS A 111 7.58 -3.43 9.93
N TYR A 112 7.50 -2.56 8.93
CA TYR A 112 8.62 -1.94 8.22
C TYR A 112 8.34 -0.47 7.93
N ARG A 113 9.39 0.29 7.63
CA ARG A 113 9.27 1.67 7.13
C ARG A 113 9.26 1.67 5.60
N MET A 114 8.74 2.74 4.99
CA MET A 114 8.80 2.93 3.54
C MET A 114 10.24 2.96 2.98
N GLU A 115 11.21 3.38 3.79
CA GLU A 115 12.62 3.36 3.41
C GLU A 115 13.20 1.94 3.32
N ASP A 116 12.63 0.99 4.04
CA ASP A 116 13.13 -0.39 4.15
C ASP A 116 12.65 -1.32 3.03
N VAL A 117 11.61 -0.94 2.30
CA VAL A 117 10.92 -1.83 1.34
C VAL A 117 10.76 -1.20 -0.04
N ASN A 118 10.68 -2.03 -1.07
CA ASN A 118 10.09 -1.64 -2.35
C ASN A 118 8.66 -2.15 -2.38
N LEU A 119 7.73 -1.32 -2.84
CA LEU A 119 6.35 -1.73 -3.06
C LEU A 119 6.22 -2.34 -4.45
N LEU A 120 5.42 -3.39 -4.55
CA LEU A 120 5.10 -4.07 -5.79
C LEU A 120 3.59 -4.15 -5.95
N PHE A 121 3.13 -3.90 -7.16
CA PHE A 121 1.79 -4.20 -7.60
C PHE A 121 1.76 -5.58 -8.25
N LYS A 122 0.82 -6.43 -7.86
CA LYS A 122 0.59 -7.74 -8.48
C LYS A 122 -0.49 -7.61 -9.55
N SER A 123 -0.12 -7.89 -10.79
CA SER A 123 -1.03 -8.04 -11.93
C SER A 123 -0.94 -9.48 -12.43
N ASP A 124 -2.07 -10.18 -12.45
CA ASP A 124 -2.12 -11.62 -12.74
C ASP A 124 -1.17 -12.43 -11.84
N GLU A 125 -0.11 -13.01 -12.42
CA GLU A 125 0.93 -13.77 -11.70
C GLU A 125 2.27 -13.01 -11.60
N SER A 126 2.33 -11.77 -12.09
CA SER A 126 3.55 -10.97 -12.14
C SER A 126 3.56 -9.84 -11.10
N TYR A 127 4.76 -9.51 -10.61
CA TYR A 127 4.98 -8.40 -9.68
C TYR A 127 5.70 -7.26 -10.38
N HIS A 128 5.15 -6.05 -10.27
CA HIS A 128 5.68 -4.83 -10.86
C HIS A 128 6.05 -3.85 -9.75
N ARG A 129 7.31 -3.42 -9.72
CA ARG A 129 7.76 -2.45 -8.73
C ARG A 129 7.12 -1.08 -8.98
N ILE A 130 6.58 -0.50 -7.92
CA ILE A 130 6.04 0.86 -7.91
C ILE A 130 7.20 1.80 -7.66
N ASN A 131 7.55 2.61 -8.66
CA ASN A 131 8.62 3.61 -8.61
C ASN A 131 8.04 5.03 -8.76
#